data_AF-A0A1S3YDP2-F1
#
_entry.id   AF-A0A1S3YDP2-F1
#
_cell.length_a   1.000
_cell.length_b   1.000
_cell.length_c   1.000
_cell.angle_alpha   90.00
_cell.angle_beta   90.00
_cell.angle_gamma   90.00
#
_symmetry.space_group_name_H-M   'P 1'
#
loop_
_entity.id
_entity.type
_entity.pdbx_description
1 polymer ?
#
loop_
_entity_poly.entity_id
_entity_poly.type
_entity_poly.pdbx_seq_one_letter_code
_entity_poly.pdbx_strand_id
1 'polypeptide(L)'
;MGKNQQMESVKGEEESRLIEYLRKEVPDWDDEVKLIARYKAFSGQRSDWEPLYIFWRDLILKVARHLHIFIIRPSQVKIWFDRGGLVPLCLEQVLVCLTL
;
A
#
# COMPACT_ATOMS: atom_id res chain seq x y z
N MET A 1 -17.21 -18.31 22.52
CA MET A 1 -17.07 -16.97 21.90
C MET A 1 -15.63 -16.44 21.77
N GLY A 2 -14.56 -17.10 22.27
CA GLY A 2 -13.23 -16.48 22.40
C GLY A 2 -12.29 -16.44 21.18
N LYS A 3 -12.67 -16.98 20.01
CA LYS A 3 -11.76 -17.03 18.83
C LYS A 3 -11.74 -15.73 18.01
N ASN A 4 -12.80 -14.91 18.07
CA ASN A 4 -12.90 -13.70 17.25
C ASN A 4 -12.16 -12.50 17.86
N GLN A 5 -12.26 -12.30 19.18
CA GLN A 5 -11.55 -11.21 19.89
C GLN A 5 -10.02 -11.36 19.82
N GLN A 6 -9.50 -12.58 19.86
CA GLN A 6 -8.06 -12.82 19.83
C GLN A 6 -7.47 -12.64 18.42
N MET A 7 -8.27 -12.90 17.38
CA MET A 7 -7.86 -12.70 15.98
C MET A 7 -7.95 -11.21 15.56
N GLU A 8 -8.88 -10.44 16.13
CA GLU A 8 -8.98 -8.99 15.91
C GLU A 8 -7.82 -8.23 16.59
N SER A 9 -7.39 -8.64 17.78
CA SER A 9 -6.31 -7.97 18.50
C SER A 9 -4.96 -8.12 17.79
N VAL A 10 -4.68 -9.28 17.20
CA VAL A 10 -3.43 -9.52 16.43
C VAL A 10 -3.41 -8.70 15.14
N LYS A 11 -4.56 -8.60 14.46
CA LYS A 11 -4.70 -7.83 13.22
C LYS A 11 -4.39 -6.34 13.42
N GLY A 12 -4.86 -5.75 14.52
CA GLY A 12 -4.62 -4.33 14.83
C GLY A 12 -3.16 -4.00 15.17
N GLU A 13 -2.44 -4.93 15.79
CA GLU A 13 -1.01 -4.76 16.10
C GLU A 13 -0.13 -4.83 14.84
N GLU A 14 -0.41 -5.78 13.94
CA GLU A 14 0.30 -5.90 12.66
C GLU A 14 0.07 -4.68 11.76
N GLU A 15 -1.17 -4.18 11.72
CA GLU A 15 -1.53 -2.95 11.00
C GLU A 15 -0.80 -1.73 11.58
N SER A 16 -0.72 -1.62 12.90
CA SER A 16 0.00 -0.52 13.57
C SER A 16 1.50 -0.53 13.24
N ARG A 17 2.13 -1.71 13.24
CA ARG A 17 3.55 -1.89 12.87
C ARG A 17 3.79 -1.54 11.41
N LEU A 18 2.87 -1.95 10.53
CA LEU A 18 2.94 -1.62 9.11
C LEU A 18 2.84 -0.10 8.88
N ILE A 19 1.92 0.59 9.58
CA ILE A 19 1.78 2.05 9.49
C ILE A 19 3.05 2.75 9.98
N GLU A 20 3.65 2.29 11.08
CA GLU A 20 4.91 2.85 11.57
C GLU A 20 6.05 2.65 10.56
N TYR A 21 6.12 1.48 9.92
CA TYR A 21 7.09 1.21 8.86
C TYR A 21 6.88 2.15 7.66
N LEU A 22 5.64 2.35 7.22
CA LEU A 22 5.30 3.24 6.11
C LEU A 22 5.68 4.70 6.38
N ARG A 23 5.51 5.18 7.62
CA ARG A 23 5.96 6.52 8.03
C ARG A 23 7.47 6.71 7.97
N LYS A 24 8.23 5.64 8.24
CA LYS A 24 9.71 5.66 8.11
C LYS A 24 10.14 5.71 6.66
N GLU A 25 9.45 4.99 5.78
CA GLU A 25 9.79 4.93 4.35
C GLU A 25 9.28 6.15 3.56
N VAL A 26 8.16 6.74 3.98
CA VAL A 26 7.52 7.88 3.32
C VAL A 26 7.32 8.99 4.36
N PRO A 27 8.22 10.00 4.43
CA PRO A 27 8.17 11.03 5.47
C PRO A 27 6.86 11.83 5.55
N ASP A 28 6.15 11.94 4.43
CA ASP A 28 4.85 12.61 4.31
C ASP A 28 3.69 11.61 4.16
N TRP A 29 3.82 10.41 4.74
CA TRP A 29 2.79 9.37 4.70
C TRP A 29 1.44 9.81 5.26
N ASP A 30 1.43 10.70 6.25
CA ASP A 30 0.21 11.22 6.88
C ASP A 30 -0.25 12.56 6.30
N ASP A 31 0.45 13.10 5.30
CA ASP A 31 -0.03 14.26 4.55
C ASP A 31 -1.15 13.81 3.61
N GLU A 32 -2.39 13.96 4.09
CA GLU A 32 -3.60 13.52 3.40
C GLU A 32 -3.73 14.16 2.00
N VAL A 33 -3.31 15.42 1.84
CA VAL A 33 -3.37 16.14 0.56
C VAL A 33 -2.41 15.52 -0.45
N LYS A 34 -1.16 15.29 -0.05
CA LYS A 34 -0.16 14.65 -0.93
C LYS A 34 -0.50 13.20 -1.23
N LEU A 35 -1.03 12.48 -0.25
CA LEU A 35 -1.45 11.10 -0.43
C LEU A 35 -2.64 11.01 -1.40
N ILE A 36 -3.68 11.83 -1.23
CA ILE A 36 -4.79 11.92 -2.18
C ILE A 36 -4.29 12.30 -3.57
N ALA A 37 -3.35 13.24 -3.69
CA ALA A 37 -2.75 13.61 -4.96
C ALA A 37 -2.03 12.41 -5.63
N ARG A 38 -1.24 11.63 -4.87
CA ARG A 38 -0.58 10.40 -5.36
C ARG A 38 -1.57 9.33 -5.81
N TYR A 39 -2.69 9.19 -5.11
CA TYR A 39 -3.73 8.21 -5.46
C TYR A 39 -4.55 8.64 -6.68
N LYS A 40 -4.84 9.94 -6.82
CA LYS A 40 -5.59 10.52 -7.94
C LYS A 40 -4.76 10.75 -9.19
N ALA A 41 -3.44 10.82 -9.09
CA ALA A 41 -2.59 11.10 -10.25
C ALA A 41 -2.73 10.04 -11.37
N PHE A 42 -3.21 8.85 -11.05
CA PHE A 42 -3.50 7.79 -12.03
C PHE A 42 -4.90 7.88 -12.66
N SER A 43 -5.78 8.77 -12.21
CA SER A 43 -7.14 8.92 -12.76
C SER A 43 -7.22 9.89 -13.95
N GLY A 44 -6.09 10.44 -14.40
CA GLY A 44 -6.05 11.44 -15.48
C GLY A 44 -5.26 10.97 -16.70
N GLN A 45 -5.50 11.58 -17.86
CA GLN A 45 -4.72 11.41 -19.10
C GLN A 45 -3.33 12.10 -19.03
N ARG A 46 -2.69 12.12 -17.86
CA ARG A 46 -1.39 12.78 -17.71
C ARG A 46 -0.26 11.79 -17.97
N SER A 47 0.71 12.23 -18.77
CA SER A 47 1.88 11.45 -19.20
C SER A 47 2.95 11.30 -18.11
N ASP A 48 2.72 11.80 -16.89
CA ASP A 48 3.64 11.82 -15.75
C ASP A 48 3.45 10.61 -14.80
N TRP A 49 2.96 9.49 -15.35
CA TRP A 49 2.66 8.27 -14.61
C TRP A 49 3.90 7.50 -14.14
N GLU A 50 5.03 7.63 -14.83
CA GLU A 50 6.23 6.79 -14.60
C GLU A 50 6.87 7.02 -13.22
N PRO A 51 7.12 8.26 -12.75
CA PRO A 51 7.66 8.48 -11.40
C PRO A 51 6.74 7.95 -10.30
N LEU A 52 5.43 8.05 -10.49
CA LEU A 52 4.44 7.54 -9.54
C LEU A 52 4.39 6.01 -9.55
N TYR A 53 4.49 5.40 -10.72
CA TYR A 53 4.59 3.95 -10.87
C TYR A 53 5.83 3.42 -10.13
N ILE A 54 6.99 4.04 -10.34
CA ILE A 54 8.25 3.66 -9.67
C ILE A 54 8.11 3.79 -8.16
N PHE A 55 7.54 4.90 -7.67
CA PHE A 55 7.28 5.12 -6.25
C PHE A 55 6.43 3.98 -5.65
N TRP A 56 5.31 3.65 -6.28
CA TRP A 56 4.40 2.61 -5.78
C TRP A 56 5.03 1.22 -5.85
N ARG A 57 5.70 0.87 -6.95
CA ARG A 57 6.43 -0.39 -7.10
C ARG A 57 7.44 -0.58 -5.97
N ASP A 58 8.27 0.43 -5.72
CA ASP A 58 9.35 0.33 -4.74
C ASP A 58 8.78 0.25 -3.31
N LEU A 59 7.71 1.00 -3.02
CA LEU A 59 7.03 0.93 -1.73
C LEU A 59 6.40 -0.44 -1.48
N ILE A 60 5.71 -1.02 -2.48
CA ILE A 60 5.13 -2.36 -2.41
C ILE A 60 6.21 -3.41 -2.13
N LEU A 61 7.35 -3.34 -2.82
CA LEU A 61 8.45 -4.28 -2.63
C LEU A 61 9.08 -4.17 -1.23
N LYS A 62 9.27 -2.95 -0.72
CA LYS A 62 9.77 -2.71 0.63
C LYS A 62 8.84 -3.29 1.69
N VAL A 63 7.53 -3.04 1.56
CA VAL A 63 6.51 -3.61 2.44
C VAL A 63 6.49 -5.13 2.36
N ALA A 64 6.50 -5.70 1.15
CA ALA A 64 6.49 -7.15 0.97
C ALA A 64 7.73 -7.81 1.61
N ARG A 65 8.91 -7.20 1.46
CA ARG A 65 10.14 -7.64 2.15
C ARG A 65 10.05 -7.52 3.67
N HIS A 66 9.51 -6.41 4.17
CA HIS A 66 9.31 -6.19 5.61
C HIS A 66 8.37 -7.25 6.21
N LEU A 67 7.34 -7.65 5.46
CA LEU A 67 6.38 -8.68 5.85
C LEU A 67 6.82 -10.11 5.51
N HIS A 68 8.00 -10.29 4.90
CA HIS A 68 8.50 -11.58 4.40
C HIS A 68 7.54 -12.30 3.42
N ILE A 69 6.79 -11.52 2.63
CA ILE A 69 5.83 -12.01 1.64
C ILE A 69 6.50 -12.07 0.27
N PHE A 70 6.58 -13.26 -0.32
CA PHE A 70 7.14 -13.47 -1.66
C PHE A 70 6.10 -13.40 -2.78
N ILE A 71 4.85 -13.81 -2.50
CA ILE A 71 3.76 -13.79 -3.47
C ILE A 71 2.81 -12.66 -3.07
N ILE A 72 2.84 -11.58 -3.84
CA ILE A 72 2.04 -10.39 -3.57
C ILE A 72 0.71 -10.53 -4.32
N ARG A 73 -0.41 -10.60 -3.58
CA ARG A 73 -1.75 -10.61 -4.18
C ARG A 73 -2.33 -9.19 -4.21
N PRO A 74 -3.05 -8.77 -5.27
CA PRO A 74 -3.68 -7.45 -5.34
C PRO A 74 -4.56 -7.12 -4.11
N SER A 75 -5.26 -8.13 -3.57
CA SER A 75 -6.07 -7.97 -2.36
C SER A 75 -5.26 -7.62 -1.11
N GLN A 76 -4.03 -8.15 -0.97
CA GLN A 76 -3.15 -7.81 0.16
C GLN A 76 -2.64 -6.37 0.04
N VAL A 77 -2.26 -5.97 -1.17
CA VAL A 77 -1.77 -4.61 -1.42
C VAL A 77 -2.87 -3.58 -1.17
N LYS A 78 -4.12 -3.91 -1.52
CA LYS A 78 -5.31 -3.13 -1.13
C LYS A 78 -5.37 -2.93 0.38
N ILE A 79 -5.18 -3.98 1.18
CA ILE A 79 -5.24 -3.91 2.65
C ILE A 79 -4.10 -3.06 3.22
N TRP A 80 -2.87 -3.17 2.68
CA TRP A 80 -1.72 -2.43 3.20
C TRP A 80 -1.83 -0.91 3.04
N PHE A 81 -2.55 -0.48 2.00
CA PHE A 81 -2.66 0.91 1.59
C PHE A 81 -4.09 1.43 1.64
N ASP A 82 -5.02 0.69 2.25
CA ASP A 82 -6.40 1.14 2.44
C ASP A 82 -6.41 2.27 3.47
N ARG A 83 -6.90 3.42 3.05
CA ARG A 83 -7.14 4.57 3.92
C ARG A 83 -8.61 4.95 3.82
N GLY A 84 -9.46 4.22 4.54
CA GLY A 84 -10.90 4.49 4.60
C GLY A 84 -11.61 4.36 3.25
N GLY A 85 -11.22 3.40 2.41
CA GLY A 85 -11.79 3.16 1.09
C GLY A 85 -11.05 3.81 -0.07
N LEU A 86 -9.99 4.58 0.20
CA LEU A 86 -9.09 5.09 -0.83
C LEU A 86 -8.01 4.04 -1.13
N VAL A 87 -7.98 3.56 -2.38
CA VAL A 87 -7.02 2.56 -2.87
C VAL A 87 -6.25 3.14 -4.07
N PRO A 88 -4.92 2.92 -4.18
CA PRO A 88 -4.16 3.45 -5.32
C PRO A 88 -4.63 2.79 -6.62
N LEU A 89 -5.06 3.62 -7.59
CA LEU A 89 -5.76 3.17 -8.81
C LEU A 89 -4.90 2.33 -9.77
N CYS A 90 -3.59 2.30 -9.60
CA CYS A 90 -2.64 1.61 -10.49
C CYS A 90 -2.05 0.33 -9.91
N LEU A 91 -2.48 -0.11 -8.72
CA LEU A 91 -1.87 -1.28 -8.05
C LEU A 91 -1.90 -2.54 -8.91
N GLU A 92 -2.99 -2.78 -9.64
CA GLU A 92 -3.10 -3.93 -10.53
C GLU A 92 -2.09 -3.87 -11.69
N GLN A 93 -1.87 -2.69 -12.27
CA GLN A 93 -0.89 -2.49 -13.35
C GLN A 93 0.55 -2.64 -12.84
N VAL A 94 0.83 -2.17 -11.62
CA VAL A 94 2.15 -2.36 -10.97
C VAL A 94 2.45 -3.83 -10.73
N LEU A 95 1.45 -4.60 -10.29
CA LEU A 95 1.61 -6.04 -10.04
C LEU A 95 1.74 -6.86 -11.31
N VAL A 96 1.03 -6.49 -12.38
CA VAL A 96 1.16 -7.14 -13.70
C VAL A 96 2.58 -6.95 -14.27
N CYS A 97 3.18 -5.77 -14.10
CA CYS A 97 4.57 -5.54 -14.52
C CYS A 97 5.63 -6.20 -13.61
N LEU A 98 5.26 -6.60 -12.38
CA LEU A 98 6.17 -7.26 -11.43
C LEU A 98 6.25 -8.79 -11.65
N THR A 99 5.38 -9.36 -12.49
CA THR A 99 5.20 -10.81 -12.68
C THR A 99 5.77 -11.37 -13.99
N LEU A 100 6.80 -10.73 -14.57
CA LEU A 100 7.56 -11.24 -15.73
C LEU A 100 9.02 -11.56 -15.37
#